data_AF-A0A9W9Y8E9-F1
#
_entry.id   AF-A0A9W9Y8E9-F1
#
_cell.length_a   1.000
_cell.length_b   1.000
_cell.length_c   1.000
_cell.angle_alpha   90.00
_cell.angle_beta   90.00
_cell.angle_gamma   90.00
#
_symmetry.space_group_name_H-M   'P 1'
#
loop_
_entity.id
_entity.type
_entity.pdbx_description
1 polymer ?
#
loop_
_entity_poly.entity_id
_entity_poly.type
_entity_poly.pdbx_seq_one_letter_code
_entity_poly.pdbx_strand_id
1 'polypeptide(L)'
;MERKDAREAVLSEKALDFLVQLLHSTDEVIIGNTALCLGHCADMEEVSQHLAGVSGVVEILLKHATNDELSNDAKQNAAICLAKLATADKRHLEKLKEMHGLEILHSVIQNTNLS
;
A
#
# COMPACT_ATOMS: atom_id res chain seq x y z
N MET A 1 -8.26 -3.88 23.73
CA MET A 1 -9.52 -4.23 23.04
C MET A 1 -9.98 -3.00 22.26
N GLU A 2 -9.19 -2.55 21.27
CA GLU A 2 -9.46 -1.27 20.55
C GLU A 2 -9.08 -1.29 19.05
N ARG A 3 -8.32 -2.29 18.57
CA ARG A 3 -7.85 -2.31 17.16
C ARG A 3 -8.89 -2.83 16.15
N LYS A 4 -9.90 -3.58 16.59
CA LYS A 4 -10.89 -4.18 15.67
C LYS A 4 -11.83 -3.11 15.12
N ASP A 5 -12.35 -2.25 15.96
CA ASP A 5 -13.34 -1.22 15.59
C ASP A 5 -12.80 -0.24 14.52
N ALA A 6 -11.54 0.19 14.64
CA ALA A 6 -10.95 1.12 13.67
C ALA A 6 -10.69 0.48 12.30
N ARG A 7 -10.26 -0.79 12.28
CA ARG A 7 -10.04 -1.53 11.03
C ARG A 7 -11.37 -1.90 10.35
N GLU A 8 -12.39 -2.21 11.15
CA GLU A 8 -13.75 -2.44 10.66
C GLU A 8 -14.39 -1.15 10.10
N ALA A 9 -14.07 0.03 10.64
CA ALA A 9 -14.53 1.30 10.07
C ALA A 9 -14.01 1.53 8.64
N VAL A 10 -12.79 1.04 8.34
CA VAL A 10 -12.21 1.09 6.99
C VAL A 10 -13.02 0.22 6.01
N LEU A 11 -13.64 -0.87 6.47
CA LEU A 11 -14.43 -1.77 5.62
C LEU A 11 -15.69 -1.16 5.01
N SER A 12 -16.10 0.06 5.41
CA SER A 12 -17.15 0.73 4.65
C SER A 12 -16.62 0.99 3.23
N GLU A 13 -17.31 0.48 2.20
CA GLU A 13 -16.84 0.53 0.80
C GLU A 13 -16.42 1.95 0.39
N LYS A 14 -17.18 2.96 0.84
CA LYS A 14 -16.89 4.38 0.60
C LYS A 14 -15.57 4.84 1.23
N ALA A 15 -15.16 4.29 2.38
CA ALA A 15 -13.90 4.64 3.02
C ALA A 15 -12.70 4.02 2.28
N LEU A 16 -12.79 2.76 1.85
CA LEU A 16 -11.72 2.13 1.07
C LEU A 16 -11.49 2.83 -0.27
N ASP A 17 -12.55 3.14 -1.01
CA ASP A 17 -12.43 3.85 -2.28
C ASP A 17 -11.84 5.24 -2.09
N PHE A 18 -12.23 5.94 -1.02
CA PHE A 18 -11.67 7.24 -0.69
C PHE A 18 -10.18 7.15 -0.32
N LEU A 19 -9.77 6.13 0.45
CA LEU A 19 -8.35 5.90 0.75
C LEU A 19 -7.55 5.62 -0.54
N VAL A 20 -8.07 4.86 -1.49
CA VAL A 20 -7.38 4.66 -2.78
C VAL A 20 -7.26 5.97 -3.56
N GLN A 21 -8.26 6.85 -3.51
CA GLN A 21 -8.17 8.18 -4.10
C GLN A 21 -7.08 9.03 -3.43
N LEU A 22 -6.94 8.95 -2.10
CA LEU A 22 -5.91 9.67 -1.35
C LEU A 22 -4.48 9.23 -1.71
N LEU A 23 -4.28 8.00 -2.20
CA LEU A 23 -2.99 7.59 -2.78
C LEU A 23 -2.60 8.41 -4.01
N HIS A 24 -3.52 9.11 -4.66
CA HIS A 24 -3.23 9.99 -5.80
C HIS A 24 -2.94 11.44 -5.38
N SER A 25 -2.88 11.72 -4.07
CA SER A 25 -2.46 13.02 -3.55
C SER A 25 -1.04 13.37 -4.01
N THR A 26 -0.71 14.66 -3.98
CA THR A 26 0.67 15.16 -4.14
C THR A 26 1.34 15.47 -2.81
N ASP A 27 0.58 15.41 -1.70
CA ASP A 27 1.07 15.63 -0.36
C ASP A 27 1.65 14.33 0.21
N GLU A 28 2.95 14.32 0.52
CA GLU A 28 3.65 13.13 1.00
C GLU A 28 3.11 12.59 2.32
N VAL A 29 2.59 13.46 3.20
CA VAL A 29 2.02 13.07 4.49
C VAL A 29 0.70 12.34 4.25
N ILE A 30 -0.12 12.83 3.31
CA ILE A 30 -1.35 12.14 2.91
C ILE A 30 -1.01 10.78 2.28
N ILE A 31 -0.07 10.72 1.34
CA ILE A 31 0.34 9.46 0.69
C ILE A 31 0.82 8.44 1.74
N GLY A 32 1.79 8.82 2.57
CA GLY A 32 2.42 7.94 3.54
C GLY A 32 1.43 7.41 4.58
N ASN A 33 0.57 8.28 5.13
CA ASN A 33 -0.43 7.86 6.12
C ASN A 33 -1.52 6.98 5.50
N THR A 34 -1.92 7.26 4.26
CA THR A 34 -2.89 6.44 3.54
C THR A 34 -2.33 5.04 3.28
N ALA A 35 -1.10 4.95 2.80
CA ALA A 35 -0.42 3.67 2.60
C ALA A 35 -0.24 2.89 3.91
N LEU A 36 0.11 3.57 5.01
CA LEU A 36 0.21 2.96 6.33
C LEU A 36 -1.14 2.42 6.83
N CYS A 37 -2.22 3.18 6.64
CA CYS A 37 -3.58 2.78 6.99
C CYS A 37 -4.01 1.53 6.23
N LEU A 38 -3.87 1.53 4.90
CA LEU A 38 -4.18 0.37 4.06
C LEU A 38 -3.29 -0.83 4.42
N GLY A 39 -2.00 -0.61 4.67
CA GLY A 39 -1.07 -1.65 5.11
C GLY A 39 -1.40 -2.26 6.47
N HIS A 40 -2.09 -1.55 7.37
CA HIS A 40 -2.63 -2.13 8.60
C HIS A 40 -3.92 -2.92 8.41
N CYS A 41 -4.58 -2.76 7.27
CA CYS A 41 -5.83 -3.44 6.95
C CYS A 41 -5.64 -4.56 5.90
N ALA A 42 -4.49 -4.63 5.24
CA ALA A 42 -4.19 -5.54 4.13
C ALA A 42 -4.33 -7.04 4.44
N ASP A 43 -4.18 -7.45 5.70
CA ASP A 43 -4.39 -8.84 6.17
C ASP A 43 -5.88 -9.20 6.35
N MET A 44 -6.81 -8.25 6.17
CA MET A 44 -8.24 -8.52 6.10
C MET A 44 -8.60 -8.95 4.69
N GLU A 45 -9.25 -10.10 4.57
CA GLU A 45 -9.63 -10.69 3.29
C GLU A 45 -10.52 -9.75 2.47
N GLU A 46 -11.47 -9.07 3.12
CA GLU A 46 -12.39 -8.14 2.47
C GLU A 46 -11.64 -6.93 1.86
N VAL A 47 -10.63 -6.42 2.57
CA VAL A 47 -9.82 -5.30 2.11
C VAL A 47 -8.94 -5.72 0.94
N SER A 48 -8.24 -6.85 1.07
CA SER A 48 -7.33 -7.33 0.02
C SER A 48 -8.09 -7.67 -1.26
N GLN A 49 -9.27 -8.29 -1.14
CA GLN A 49 -10.15 -8.60 -2.27
C GLN A 49 -10.73 -7.35 -2.93
N HIS A 50 -11.19 -6.37 -2.14
CA HIS A 50 -11.68 -5.09 -2.67
C HIS A 50 -10.60 -4.39 -3.47
N LEU A 51 -9.41 -4.22 -2.87
CA LEU A 51 -8.28 -3.56 -3.53
C LEU A 51 -7.78 -4.31 -4.76
N ALA A 52 -7.93 -5.64 -4.82
CA ALA A 52 -7.61 -6.42 -6.02
C ALA A 52 -8.60 -6.17 -7.18
N GLY A 53 -9.81 -5.71 -6.87
CA GLY A 53 -10.79 -5.24 -7.86
C GLY A 53 -10.56 -3.80 -8.31
N VAL A 54 -9.83 -2.99 -7.53
CA VAL A 54 -9.53 -1.60 -7.87
C VAL A 54 -8.28 -1.52 -8.75
N SER A 55 -8.44 -0.96 -9.95
CA SER A 55 -7.33 -0.81 -10.89
C SER A 55 -6.30 0.21 -10.40
N GLY A 56 -5.00 -0.08 -10.60
CA GLY A 56 -3.93 0.90 -10.36
C GLY A 56 -3.35 0.91 -8.94
N VAL A 57 -3.89 0.13 -7.99
CA VAL A 57 -3.42 0.14 -6.58
C VAL A 57 -1.97 -0.34 -6.46
N VAL A 58 -1.60 -1.41 -7.16
CA VAL A 58 -0.24 -1.94 -7.17
C VAL A 58 0.71 -0.94 -7.83
N GLU A 59 0.30 -0.36 -8.95
CA GLU A 59 1.07 0.61 -9.72
C GLU A 59 1.38 1.87 -8.93
N ILE A 60 0.37 2.46 -8.27
CA ILE A 60 0.53 3.70 -7.52
C ILE A 60 1.40 3.50 -6.27
N LEU A 61 1.23 2.37 -5.57
CA LEU A 61 2.07 2.03 -4.41
C LEU A 61 3.52 1.77 -4.82
N LEU A 62 3.75 1.07 -5.94
CA LEU A 62 5.10 0.85 -6.45
C LEU A 62 5.76 2.17 -6.86
N LYS A 63 5.02 3.04 -7.56
CA LYS A 63 5.49 4.38 -7.93
C LYS A 63 5.94 5.16 -6.69
N HIS A 64 5.12 5.18 -5.63
CA HIS A 64 5.44 5.89 -4.39
C HIS A 64 6.62 5.29 -3.65
N ALA A 65 6.73 3.96 -3.60
CA ALA A 65 7.88 3.29 -3.00
C ALA A 65 9.22 3.68 -3.67
N THR A 66 9.18 4.00 -4.97
CA THR A 66 10.35 4.41 -5.76
C THR A 66 10.50 5.92 -5.97
N ASN A 67 9.59 6.73 -5.43
CA ASN A 67 9.62 8.17 -5.72
C ASN A 67 10.70 8.85 -4.88
N ASP A 68 11.73 9.39 -5.51
CA ASP A 68 12.84 10.08 -4.83
C ASP A 68 12.47 11.46 -4.28
N GLU A 69 11.31 12.00 -4.65
CA GLU A 69 10.77 13.24 -4.08
C GLU A 69 10.02 13.02 -2.76
N LEU A 70 9.68 11.77 -2.41
CA LEU A 70 9.01 11.44 -1.15
C LEU A 70 10.03 11.18 -0.04
N SER A 71 9.65 11.52 1.19
CA SER A 71 10.39 11.10 2.39
C SER A 71 10.55 9.58 2.47
N ASN A 72 11.64 9.14 3.12
CA ASN A 72 11.91 7.72 3.35
C ASN A 72 10.75 7.02 4.06
N ASP A 73 10.10 7.68 5.02
CA ASP A 73 8.95 7.14 5.74
C ASP A 73 7.75 6.88 4.80
N ALA A 74 7.44 7.83 3.90
CA ALA A 74 6.37 7.66 2.93
C ALA A 74 6.66 6.54 1.93
N LYS A 75 7.90 6.47 1.42
CA LYS A 75 8.37 5.39 0.53
C LYS A 75 8.27 4.03 1.22
N GLN A 76 8.70 3.95 2.48
CA GLN A 76 8.69 2.72 3.26
C GLN A 76 7.26 2.26 3.57
N ASN A 77 6.36 3.18 3.93
CA ASN A 77 4.95 2.86 4.16
C ASN A 77 4.30 2.30 2.89
N ALA A 78 4.57 2.90 1.72
CA ALA A 78 4.09 2.39 0.44
C ALA A 78 4.66 0.99 0.13
N ALA A 79 5.97 0.78 0.32
CA ALA A 79 6.61 -0.51 0.11
C ALA A 79 6.08 -1.61 1.05
N ILE A 80 5.92 -1.31 2.34
CA ILE A 80 5.36 -2.26 3.32
C ILE A 80 3.91 -2.58 2.99
N CYS A 81 3.09 -1.58 2.63
CA CYS A 81 1.71 -1.81 2.21
C CYS A 81 1.66 -2.74 1.00
N LEU A 82 2.47 -2.48 -0.01
CA LEU A 82 2.56 -3.29 -1.22
C LEU A 82 3.00 -4.73 -0.93
N ALA A 83 4.02 -4.91 -0.08
CA ALA A 83 4.48 -6.23 0.34
C ALA A 83 3.36 -7.03 1.04
N LYS A 84 2.61 -6.37 1.94
CA LYS A 84 1.49 -6.99 2.66
C LYS A 84 0.35 -7.37 1.72
N LEU A 85 -0.02 -6.51 0.78
CA LEU A 85 -1.05 -6.83 -0.23
C LEU A 85 -0.64 -8.02 -1.10
N ALA A 86 0.61 -8.06 -1.57
CA ALA A 86 1.15 -9.18 -2.33
C ALA A 86 1.21 -10.49 -1.52
N THR A 87 1.33 -10.40 -0.19
CA THR A 87 1.28 -11.56 0.71
C THR A 87 -0.18 -12.01 0.95
N ALA A 88 -1.11 -11.08 1.04
CA ALA A 88 -2.51 -11.34 1.38
C ALA A 88 -3.35 -11.85 0.19
N ASP A 89 -3.08 -11.40 -1.04
CA ASP A 89 -3.81 -11.81 -2.24
C ASP A 89 -2.86 -12.03 -3.42
N LYS A 90 -2.98 -13.20 -4.06
CA LYS A 90 -2.12 -13.62 -5.17
C LYS A 90 -2.21 -12.67 -6.37
N ARG A 91 -3.35 -12.02 -6.60
CA ARG A 91 -3.55 -11.10 -7.73
C ARG A 91 -2.62 -9.89 -7.62
N HIS A 92 -2.41 -9.37 -6.40
CA HIS A 92 -1.46 -8.29 -6.13
C HIS A 92 -0.03 -8.73 -6.42
N LEU A 93 0.33 -9.97 -6.03
CA LEU A 93 1.66 -10.53 -6.31
C LEU A 93 1.89 -10.75 -7.81
N GLU A 94 0.90 -11.28 -8.52
CA GLU A 94 0.97 -11.48 -9.97
C GLU A 94 1.17 -10.14 -10.68
N LYS A 95 0.39 -9.13 -10.31
CA LYS A 95 0.52 -7.79 -10.86
C LYS A 95 1.89 -7.17 -10.57
N LEU A 96 2.41 -7.35 -9.36
CA LEU A 96 3.74 -6.87 -8.99
C LEU A 96 4.85 -7.55 -9.81
N LYS A 97 4.71 -8.85 -10.10
CA LYS A 97 5.65 -9.60 -10.95
C LYS A 97 5.63 -9.13 -12.40
N GLU A 98 4.45 -8.86 -12.95
CA GLU A 98 4.29 -8.32 -14.32
C GLU A 98 5.05 -7.01 -14.51
N MET A 99 5.21 -6.24 -13.43
CA MET A 99 5.90 -4.96 -13.44
C MET A 99 7.40 -5.05 -13.13
N HIS A 100 7.95 -6.25 -12.95
CA HIS A 100 9.30 -6.45 -12.38
C HIS A 100 9.49 -5.69 -11.04
N GLY A 101 8.39 -5.59 -10.27
CA GLY A 101 8.34 -4.79 -9.05
C GLY A 101 8.94 -5.49 -7.83
N LEU A 102 9.23 -6.79 -7.90
CA LEU A 102 9.81 -7.54 -6.77
C LEU A 102 11.25 -7.11 -6.49
N GLU A 103 12.06 -6.96 -7.53
CA GLU A 103 13.46 -6.50 -7.43
C GLU A 103 13.53 -5.06 -6.95
N ILE A 104 12.60 -4.23 -7.44
CA ILE A 104 12.45 -2.83 -7.05
C ILE A 104 12.09 -2.72 -5.56
N LEU A 105 11.08 -3.47 -5.12
CA LEU A 105 10.63 -3.48 -3.73
C LEU A 105 11.75 -3.93 -2.78
N HIS A 106 12.49 -4.97 -3.18
CA HIS A 106 13.63 -5.46 -2.40
C HIS A 106 14.72 -4.37 -2.24
N SER A 107 15.03 -3.64 -3.31
CA SER A 107 15.98 -2.51 -3.26
C SER A 107 15.52 -1.40 -2.30
N VAL A 108 14.25 -1.00 -2.38
CA VAL A 108 13.70 0.06 -1.50
C VAL A 108 13.79 -0.34 -0.04
N ILE A 109 13.39 -1.57 0.30
CA ILE A 109 13.41 -2.07 1.69
C ILE A 109 14.84 -2.21 2.22
N GLN A 110 15.80 -2.60 1.38
CA GLN A 110 17.20 -2.71 1.78
C GLN A 110 17.86 -1.34 2.01
N ASN A 111 17.57 -0.35 1.16
CA ASN A 111 18.15 0.99 1.29
C ASN A 111 17.64 1.73 2.54
N THR A 112 16.45 1.40 3.04
CA THR A 112 15.89 2.01 4.27
C THR A 112 16.42 1.42 5.58
N ASN A 113 17.11 0.26 5.58
CA ASN A 113 17.70 -0.32 6.80
C ASN A 113 19.12 0.21 7.10
N LEU A 114 19.60 1.18 6.31
CA LEU A 114 20.95 1.76 6.41
C LEU A 114 20.95 3.25 6.78
N SER A 115 19.80 3.83 7.15
CA SER A 115 19.67 5.23 7.59
C SER A 115 19.30 5.36 9.05
#